data_AF-A0A8J9UP64-F1
#
_entry.id   AF-A0A8J9UP64-F1
#
_cell.length_a   1.000
_cell.length_b   1.000
_cell.length_c   1.000
_cell.angle_alpha   90.00
_cell.angle_beta   90.00
_cell.angle_gamma   90.00
#
_symmetry.space_group_name_H-M   'P 1'
#
loop_
_entity.id
_entity.type
_entity.pdbx_description
1 polymer ?
#
loop_
_entity_poly.entity_id
_entity_poly.type
_entity_poly.pdbx_seq_one_letter_code
_entity_poly.pdbx_strand_id
1 'polypeptide(L)'
;MRLLPAPLQMEICYDLNAVPLYSSLIFRKLPEAFLRRLSVTMTHQFYLPGDIVYNQNQNKTIMICITSGVLELLSDEDDESPMISFAKGTCFGEISLVYNIPDIITKIRNEIQERISDSRRRKQEQNNQNPLSLNIYASKHRKKSAIKCLKEKLRTKYHILTAIYFATTTLLSVGFGDFAPGDQFDMAFIAFLSLYGVLLTGYCVSEFSAVVTHWSRTKTAFLEVIITIDRFMKENNMHPAIKSRIMAFYELQWQYNSGVELTGENWLERTVVPSELRKKVLHQARFKTLTSIRFFQVKNKAFIHTLTENGH
;
A
#
# COMPACT_ATOMS: atom_id res chain seq x y z
N MET A 1 10.12 29.87 42.11
CA MET A 1 10.89 29.82 40.84
C MET A 1 11.07 31.16 40.13
N ARG A 2 10.29 32.23 40.40
CA ARG A 2 10.38 33.52 39.68
C ARG A 2 11.69 34.32 39.81
N LEU A 3 12.67 33.84 40.59
CA LEU A 3 13.94 34.54 40.85
C LEU A 3 15.08 34.12 39.92
N LEU A 4 14.92 33.04 39.12
CA LEU A 4 15.97 32.55 38.22
C LEU A 4 15.77 33.02 36.77
N PRO A 5 16.82 33.13 35.95
CA PRO A 5 16.70 33.31 34.50
C PRO A 5 15.87 32.21 33.82
N ALA A 6 15.06 32.55 32.82
CA ALA A 6 14.16 31.63 32.14
C ALA A 6 14.83 30.33 31.61
N PRO A 7 16.05 30.36 31.03
CA PRO A 7 16.72 29.13 30.57
C PRO A 7 17.00 28.16 31.72
N LEU A 8 17.48 28.65 32.86
CA LEU A 8 17.78 27.85 34.04
C LEU A 8 16.50 27.30 34.69
N GLN A 9 15.41 28.07 34.68
CA GLN A 9 14.10 27.55 35.13
C GLN A 9 13.65 26.37 34.27
N MET A 10 13.81 26.44 32.94
CA MET A 10 13.42 25.34 32.06
C MET A 10 14.22 24.07 32.31
N GLU A 11 15.54 24.19 32.52
CA GLU A 11 16.39 23.02 32.82
C GLU A 11 16.02 22.38 34.15
N ILE A 12 15.86 23.18 35.20
CA ILE A 12 15.48 22.68 36.53
C ILE A 12 14.07 22.06 36.49
N CYS A 13 13.10 22.72 35.83
CA CYS A 13 11.75 22.17 35.67
C CYS A 13 11.75 20.86 34.88
N TYR A 14 12.58 20.76 33.85
CA TYR A 14 12.73 19.55 33.06
C TYR A 14 13.31 18.41 33.89
N ASP A 15 14.40 18.64 34.61
CA ASP A 15 15.04 17.60 35.44
C ASP A 15 14.11 17.12 36.56
N LEU A 16 13.37 18.02 37.21
CA LEU A 16 12.40 17.67 38.24
C LEU A 16 11.22 16.85 37.69
N ASN A 17 10.80 17.11 36.46
CA ASN A 17 9.62 16.48 35.83
C ASN A 17 9.98 15.36 34.86
N ALA A 18 11.26 15.03 34.67
CA ALA A 18 11.71 14.05 33.70
C ALA A 18 11.11 12.67 33.96
N VAL A 19 11.11 12.22 35.22
CA VAL A 19 10.64 10.87 35.57
C VAL A 19 9.15 10.65 35.21
N PRO A 20 8.20 11.54 35.59
CA PRO A 20 6.80 11.45 35.14
C PRO A 20 6.61 11.58 33.62
N LEU A 21 7.43 12.40 32.95
CA LEU A 21 7.34 12.58 31.50
C LEU A 21 7.75 11.32 30.75
N TYR A 22 8.80 10.64 31.20
CA TYR A 22 9.26 9.39 30.59
C TYR A 22 8.45 8.16 31.02
N SER A 23 7.73 8.22 32.15
CA SER A 23 6.81 7.15 32.55
C SER A 23 5.50 7.16 31.75
N SER A 24 5.12 8.32 31.19
CA SER A 24 3.96 8.44 30.30
C SER A 24 4.20 7.75 28.94
N LEU A 25 3.24 6.94 28.51
CA LEU A 25 3.25 6.29 27.20
C LEU A 25 3.23 7.28 26.02
N ILE A 26 2.71 8.49 26.24
CA ILE A 26 2.55 9.51 25.21
C ILE A 26 3.81 10.35 25.04
N PHE A 27 4.46 10.72 26.15
CA PHE A 27 5.53 11.70 26.14
C PHE A 27 6.93 11.07 26.00
N ARG A 28 7.08 9.78 26.33
CA ARG A 28 8.37 9.06 26.26
C ARG A 28 9.07 9.11 24.90
N LYS A 29 8.32 9.25 23.79
CA LYS A 29 8.87 9.27 22.41
C LYS A 29 8.96 10.67 21.81
N LEU A 30 8.63 11.73 22.55
CA LEU A 30 8.63 13.08 22.02
C LEU A 30 10.02 13.74 22.11
N PRO A 31 10.32 14.71 21.22
CA PRO A 31 11.59 15.43 21.26
C PRO A 31 11.81 16.14 22.60
N GLU A 32 13.03 16.11 23.13
CA GLU A 32 13.38 16.74 24.42
C GLU A 32 13.05 18.24 24.45
N ALA A 33 13.23 18.94 23.33
CA ALA A 33 12.87 20.35 23.21
C ALA A 33 11.37 20.62 23.42
N PHE A 34 10.50 19.65 23.12
CA PHE A 34 9.07 19.73 23.45
C PHE A 34 8.83 19.44 24.92
N LEU A 35 9.48 18.41 25.47
CA LEU A 35 9.36 18.04 26.88
C LEU A 35 9.85 19.13 27.83
N ARG A 36 10.92 19.87 27.48
CA ARG A 36 11.42 21.04 28.22
C ARG A 36 10.43 22.20 28.25
N ARG A 37 9.63 22.37 27.20
CA ARG A 37 8.56 23.39 27.17
C ARG A 37 7.35 22.95 27.96
N LEU A 38 7.02 21.66 27.88
CA LEU A 38 5.92 21.06 28.65
C LEU A 38 6.22 21.08 30.16
N SER A 39 7.46 20.78 30.56
CA SER A 39 7.87 20.70 31.97
C SER A 39 7.69 22.00 32.72
N VAL A 40 7.78 23.15 32.05
CA VAL A 40 7.54 24.49 32.62
C VAL A 40 6.05 24.71 32.92
N THR A 41 5.17 24.06 32.17
CA THR A 41 3.71 24.17 32.33
C THR A 41 3.17 23.21 33.39
N MET A 42 3.96 22.20 33.79
CA MET A 42 3.55 21.23 34.80
C MET A 42 3.55 21.84 36.20
N THR A 43 2.49 21.58 36.95
CA THR A 43 2.32 22.02 38.34
C THR A 43 2.25 20.83 39.28
N HIS A 44 3.01 20.85 40.37
CA HIS A 44 2.93 19.84 41.43
C HIS A 44 1.84 20.23 42.43
N GLN A 45 0.94 19.29 42.72
CA GLN A 45 -0.11 19.44 43.71
C GLN A 45 0.00 18.31 44.73
N PHE A 46 -0.24 18.64 46.00
CA PHE A 46 -0.20 17.70 47.12
C PHE A 46 -1.61 17.49 47.65
N TYR A 47 -1.94 16.24 47.92
CA TYR A 47 -3.23 15.79 48.44
C TYR A 47 -3.00 14.92 49.67
N LEU A 48 -3.86 15.06 50.67
CA LEU A 48 -3.86 14.24 51.88
C LEU A 48 -4.67 12.95 51.66
N PRO A 49 -4.45 11.89 52.46
CA PRO A 49 -5.26 10.69 52.40
C PRO A 49 -6.75 11.01 52.65
N GLY A 50 -7.62 10.63 51.72
CA GLY A 50 -9.05 10.94 51.75
C GLY A 50 -9.47 12.16 50.92
N ASP A 51 -8.52 12.94 50.39
CA ASP A 51 -8.84 14.06 49.51
C ASP A 51 -9.32 13.57 48.14
N ILE A 52 -10.42 14.18 47.67
CA ILE A 52 -11.00 13.87 46.37
C ILE A 52 -10.29 14.68 45.28
N VAL A 53 -9.50 14.00 44.44
CA VAL A 53 -8.76 14.62 43.32
C VAL A 53 -9.69 14.97 42.15
N TYR A 54 -10.71 14.15 41.90
CA TYR A 54 -11.72 14.39 40.86
C TYR A 54 -13.12 14.03 41.33
N ASN A 55 -14.05 14.94 41.13
CA ASN A 55 -15.47 14.68 41.34
C ASN A 55 -16.11 14.18 40.03
N GLN A 56 -17.01 13.20 40.11
CA GLN A 56 -17.64 12.52 38.97
C GLN A 56 -18.34 13.48 38.00
N ASN A 57 -18.80 14.64 38.49
CA ASN A 57 -19.55 15.63 37.71
C ASN A 57 -18.69 16.76 37.10
N GLN A 58 -17.36 16.65 37.13
CA GLN A 58 -16.48 17.69 36.55
C GLN A 58 -15.79 17.22 35.27
N ASN A 59 -15.78 18.10 34.25
CA ASN A 59 -15.05 17.89 33.02
C ASN A 59 -13.54 17.81 33.33
N LYS A 60 -13.01 16.59 33.26
CA LYS A 60 -11.58 16.29 33.44
C LYS A 60 -10.80 17.00 32.33
N THR A 61 -10.13 18.09 32.67
CA THR A 61 -9.45 18.97 31.68
C THR A 61 -7.92 18.87 31.75
N ILE A 62 -7.36 18.26 32.80
CA ILE A 62 -5.91 18.14 32.99
C ILE A 62 -5.46 16.69 33.05
N MET A 63 -4.23 16.43 32.60
CA MET A 63 -3.55 15.16 32.79
C MET A 63 -2.83 15.17 34.14
N ILE A 64 -2.96 14.09 34.90
CA ILE A 64 -2.31 13.91 36.21
C ILE A 64 -1.31 12.77 36.13
N CYS A 65 -0.14 12.97 36.75
CA CYS A 65 0.88 11.95 36.93
C CYS A 65 1.17 11.75 38.40
N ILE A 66 1.12 10.49 38.85
CA ILE A 66 1.35 10.14 40.26
C ILE A 66 2.85 10.02 40.51
N THR A 67 3.41 11.01 41.19
CA THR A 67 4.85 11.04 41.55
C THR A 67 5.15 10.23 42.80
N SER A 68 4.20 10.18 43.74
CA SER A 68 4.28 9.42 44.99
C SER A 68 2.86 9.14 45.51
N GLY A 69 2.68 8.03 46.22
CA GLY A 69 1.38 7.61 46.76
C GLY A 69 0.59 6.70 45.82
N VAL A 70 -0.66 6.43 46.21
CA VAL A 70 -1.63 5.61 45.48
C VAL A 70 -2.92 6.42 45.36
N LEU A 71 -3.48 6.46 44.15
CA LEU A 71 -4.79 7.06 43.91
C LEU A 71 -5.80 5.95 43.67
N GLU A 72 -6.89 5.95 44.42
CA GLU A 72 -7.94 4.95 44.28
C GLU A 72 -9.16 5.55 43.57
N LEU A 73 -9.66 4.82 42.59
CA LEU A 73 -10.90 5.11 41.92
C LEU A 73 -12.00 4.35 42.64
N LEU A 74 -12.91 5.09 43.27
CA LEU A 74 -14.01 4.55 44.08
C LEU A 74 -15.18 4.15 43.17
N SER A 75 -16.01 3.23 43.66
CA SER A 75 -17.20 2.73 42.97
C SER A 75 -18.26 3.81 42.82
N ASP A 76 -18.88 3.85 41.64
CA ASP A 76 -19.99 4.78 41.32
C ASP A 76 -21.27 4.47 42.13
N GLU A 77 -21.37 3.27 42.69
CA GLU A 77 -22.56 2.83 43.45
C GLU A 77 -22.52 3.25 44.92
N ASP A 78 -21.34 3.24 45.56
CA ASP A 78 -21.20 3.39 47.01
C ASP A 78 -20.17 4.45 47.44
N ASP A 79 -19.39 5.03 46.52
CA ASP A 79 -18.30 6.01 46.76
C ASP A 79 -17.26 5.62 47.85
N GLU A 80 -17.32 4.41 48.40
CA GLU A 80 -16.44 3.92 49.47
C GLU A 80 -15.54 2.76 49.02
N SER A 81 -16.00 1.93 48.08
CA SER A 81 -15.27 0.73 47.64
C SER A 81 -14.24 1.04 46.54
N PRO A 82 -12.93 0.76 46.73
CA PRO A 82 -11.92 1.01 45.71
C PRO A 82 -12.05 0.00 44.56
N MET A 83 -12.37 0.48 43.35
CA MET A 83 -12.44 -0.33 42.13
C MET A 83 -11.07 -0.52 41.48
N ILE A 84 -10.25 0.55 41.43
CA ILE A 84 -8.96 0.56 40.73
C ILE A 84 -7.98 1.42 41.50
N SER A 85 -6.80 0.90 41.82
CA SER A 85 -5.70 1.64 42.44
C SER A 85 -4.60 1.98 41.44
N PHE A 86 -4.24 3.25 41.32
CA PHE A 86 -3.14 3.73 40.50
C PHE A 86 -1.91 3.98 41.37
N ALA A 87 -0.85 3.23 41.10
CA ALA A 87 0.41 3.36 41.82
C ALA A 87 1.32 4.45 41.21
N LYS A 88 2.38 4.79 41.95
CA LYS A 88 3.46 5.69 41.52
C LYS A 88 3.94 5.37 40.10
N GLY A 89 4.11 6.42 39.29
CA GLY A 89 4.55 6.37 37.90
C GLY A 89 3.40 6.29 36.89
N THR A 90 2.17 6.05 37.35
CA THR A 90 1.00 6.04 36.47
C THR A 90 0.58 7.47 36.12
N CYS A 91 0.34 7.72 34.84
CA CYS A 91 -0.26 8.95 34.35
C CYS A 91 -1.60 8.65 33.67
N PHE A 92 -2.60 9.51 33.90
CA PHE A 92 -3.95 9.35 33.33
C PHE A 92 -4.58 10.72 33.02
N GLY A 93 -5.63 10.75 32.20
CA GLY A 93 -6.22 12.00 31.69
C GLY A 93 -5.64 12.45 30.34
N GLU A 94 -4.99 11.55 29.60
CA GLU A 94 -4.46 11.81 28.25
C GLU A 94 -5.51 12.31 27.25
N ILE A 95 -6.74 11.79 27.37
CA ILE A 95 -7.87 12.17 26.54
C ILE A 95 -8.27 13.64 26.79
N SER A 96 -8.08 14.15 28.02
CA SER A 96 -8.35 15.54 28.39
C SER A 96 -7.43 16.54 27.66
N LEU A 97 -6.18 16.15 27.38
CA LEU A 97 -5.25 16.96 26.58
C LEU A 97 -5.68 17.03 25.11
N VAL A 98 -6.24 15.94 24.57
CA VAL A 98 -6.79 15.89 23.21
C VAL A 98 -8.06 16.74 23.10
N TYR A 99 -8.87 16.79 24.17
CA TYR A 99 -10.07 17.64 24.24
C TYR A 99 -9.76 19.13 24.36
N ASN A 100 -8.53 19.56 24.63
CA ASN A 100 -8.17 20.98 24.73
C ASN A 100 -7.65 21.57 23.40
N ILE A 101 -7.81 20.83 22.29
CA ILE A 101 -7.45 21.28 20.94
C ILE A 101 -8.65 22.06 20.35
N PRO A 102 -8.53 23.39 20.11
CA PRO A 102 -9.68 24.26 19.82
C PRO A 102 -10.55 23.82 18.63
N ASP A 103 -9.93 23.34 17.55
CA ASP A 103 -10.63 23.01 16.29
C ASP A 103 -11.49 21.74 16.38
N ILE A 104 -11.13 20.83 17.29
CA ILE A 104 -11.86 19.57 17.49
C ILE A 104 -13.07 19.81 18.41
N ILE A 105 -12.95 20.74 19.36
CA ILE A 105 -14.01 21.11 20.30
C ILE A 105 -15.18 21.77 19.58
N THR A 106 -14.94 22.75 18.71
CA THR A 106 -16.03 23.44 17.97
C THR A 106 -16.81 22.45 17.13
N LYS A 107 -16.11 21.53 16.45
CA LYS A 107 -16.74 20.52 15.61
C LYS A 107 -17.57 19.51 16.42
N ILE A 108 -17.00 18.96 17.49
CA ILE A 108 -17.70 17.99 18.34
C ILE A 108 -18.82 18.65 19.14
N ARG A 109 -18.63 19.88 19.63
CA ARG A 109 -19.65 20.66 20.36
C ARG A 109 -20.87 20.94 19.49
N ASN A 110 -20.65 21.35 18.24
CA ASN A 110 -21.73 21.64 17.31
C ASN A 110 -22.51 20.35 16.98
N GLU A 111 -21.81 19.25 16.77
CA GLU A 111 -22.44 17.96 16.45
C GLU A 111 -23.21 17.36 17.65
N ILE A 112 -22.70 17.50 18.87
CA ILE A 112 -23.42 17.06 20.08
C ILE A 112 -24.63 17.96 20.36
N GLN A 113 -24.50 19.28 20.20
CA GLN A 113 -25.62 20.22 20.34
C GLN A 113 -26.76 19.89 19.35
N GLU A 114 -26.40 19.62 18.10
CA GLU A 114 -27.35 19.24 17.04
C GLU A 114 -28.07 17.94 17.41
N ARG A 115 -27.34 16.89 17.81
CA ARG A 115 -27.94 15.61 18.24
C ARG A 115 -28.81 15.72 19.49
N ILE A 116 -28.46 16.59 20.44
CA ILE A 116 -29.29 16.87 21.62
C ILE A 116 -30.57 17.60 21.21
N SER A 117 -30.49 18.57 20.29
CA SER A 117 -31.64 19.31 19.80
C SER A 117 -32.62 18.40 19.04
N ASP A 118 -32.10 17.50 18.20
CA ASP A 118 -32.88 16.49 17.49
C ASP A 118 -33.52 15.46 18.43
N SER A 119 -32.77 15.02 19.44
CA SER A 119 -33.29 14.07 20.44
C SER A 119 -34.37 14.72 21.32
N ARG A 120 -34.23 16.01 21.65
CA ARG A 120 -35.28 16.78 22.35
C ARG A 120 -36.51 16.98 21.48
N ARG A 121 -36.36 17.26 20.18
CA ARG A 121 -37.47 17.39 19.24
C ARG A 121 -38.28 16.08 19.15
N ARG A 122 -37.60 14.94 19.04
CA ARG A 122 -38.23 13.61 19.03
C ARG A 122 -38.91 13.26 20.36
N LYS A 123 -38.33 13.69 21.49
CA LYS A 123 -38.94 13.51 22.83
C LYS A 123 -40.15 14.41 23.07
N GLN A 124 -40.19 15.59 22.46
CA GLN A 124 -41.32 16.53 22.57
C GLN A 124 -42.51 16.07 21.71
N GLU A 125 -42.23 15.41 20.57
CA GLU A 125 -43.24 14.73 19.73
C GLU A 125 -43.79 13.44 20.38
N GLN A 126 -43.05 12.80 21.31
CA GLN A 126 -43.46 11.58 22.02
C GLN A 126 -44.06 11.81 23.41
N ASN A 127 -44.22 13.06 23.87
CA ASN A 127 -44.72 13.35 25.21
C ASN A 127 -46.25 13.30 25.30
N ASN A 128 -46.82 12.11 25.20
CA ASN A 128 -48.03 11.80 25.95
C ASN A 128 -47.90 10.42 26.59
N GLN A 129 -47.96 10.42 27.91
CA GLN A 129 -48.06 9.30 28.85
C GLN A 129 -46.75 8.62 29.28
N ASN A 130 -46.38 8.99 30.52
CA ASN A 130 -45.63 8.26 31.55
C ASN A 130 -44.13 8.61 31.75
N PRO A 131 -43.71 8.88 33.00
CA PRO A 131 -42.32 9.14 33.33
C PRO A 131 -41.55 7.81 33.36
N LEU A 132 -40.70 7.57 32.36
CA LEU A 132 -39.79 6.42 32.37
C LEU A 132 -38.49 6.75 33.11
N SER A 133 -38.21 5.99 34.16
CA SER A 133 -36.87 5.76 34.69
C SER A 133 -35.99 5.10 33.62
N LEU A 134 -34.82 5.67 33.36
CA LEU A 134 -33.88 5.12 32.38
C LEU A 134 -33.01 4.06 33.06
N ASN A 135 -33.47 2.81 33.07
CA ASN A 135 -32.64 1.67 33.44
C ASN A 135 -31.58 1.44 32.34
N ILE A 136 -30.30 1.65 32.66
CA ILE A 136 -29.19 1.29 31.78
C ILE A 136 -28.63 -0.06 32.25
N TYR A 137 -28.88 -1.12 31.47
CA TYR A 137 -28.22 -2.42 31.68
C TYR A 137 -26.79 -2.38 31.12
N ALA A 138 -25.77 -2.59 31.96
CA ALA A 138 -24.41 -2.90 31.53
C ALA A 138 -24.26 -4.42 31.32
N SER A 139 -24.26 -4.86 30.07
CA SER A 139 -24.06 -6.27 29.69
C SER A 139 -22.65 -6.78 30.06
N LYS A 140 -22.58 -7.90 30.79
CA LYS A 140 -21.38 -8.57 31.32
C LYS A 140 -20.46 -9.23 30.26
N HIS A 141 -20.64 -8.97 28.96
CA HIS A 141 -19.78 -9.52 27.91
C HIS A 141 -19.40 -8.47 26.86
N ARG A 142 -18.24 -7.80 27.02
CA ARG A 142 -17.50 -7.22 25.87
C ARG A 142 -16.01 -6.97 26.16
N LYS A 143 -15.21 -8.04 26.28
CA LYS A 143 -13.76 -7.96 26.02
C LYS A 143 -13.53 -8.08 24.51
N LYS A 144 -13.42 -6.95 23.78
CA LYS A 144 -12.84 -6.81 22.41
C LYS A 144 -12.96 -5.39 21.80
N SER A 145 -13.58 -4.42 22.48
CA SER A 145 -13.91 -3.12 21.86
C SER A 145 -12.77 -2.10 21.83
N ALA A 146 -11.85 -2.09 22.79
CA ALA A 146 -10.79 -1.08 22.84
C ALA A 146 -9.77 -1.26 21.70
N ILE A 147 -9.33 -2.49 21.41
CA ILE A 147 -8.43 -2.80 20.29
C ILE A 147 -9.14 -2.59 18.95
N LYS A 148 -10.43 -2.94 18.84
CA LYS A 148 -11.23 -2.67 17.64
C LYS A 148 -11.35 -1.17 17.39
N CYS A 149 -11.66 -0.38 18.42
CA CYS A 149 -11.75 1.08 18.36
C CYS A 149 -10.39 1.74 18.08
N LEU A 150 -9.28 1.23 18.62
CA LEU A 150 -7.93 1.72 18.33
C LEU A 150 -7.50 1.38 16.90
N LYS A 151 -7.85 0.19 16.39
CA LYS A 151 -7.69 -0.21 14.99
C LYS A 151 -8.52 0.70 14.09
N GLU A 152 -9.74 1.06 14.49
CA GLU A 152 -10.64 2.01 13.81
C GLU A 152 -10.08 3.45 13.83
N LYS A 153 -9.42 3.86 14.91
CA LYS A 153 -8.80 5.19 15.05
C LYS A 153 -7.48 5.33 14.28
N LEU A 154 -6.70 4.24 14.15
CA LEU A 154 -5.56 4.15 13.23
C LEU A 154 -6.00 4.10 11.76
N ARG A 155 -7.15 3.47 11.48
CA ARG A 155 -7.81 3.38 10.15
C ARG A 155 -8.23 4.75 9.61
N THR A 156 -8.57 5.71 10.48
CA THR A 156 -8.94 7.09 10.11
C THR A 156 -7.78 7.98 9.64
N LYS A 157 -6.51 7.60 9.83
CA LYS A 157 -5.38 8.47 9.44
C LYS A 157 -5.07 8.45 7.93
N TYR A 158 -5.47 7.38 7.23
CA TYR A 158 -5.20 7.20 5.79
C TYR A 158 -6.38 6.52 5.07
N HIS A 159 -7.50 7.23 4.98
CA HIS A 159 -8.72 6.74 4.31
C HIS A 159 -8.47 6.30 2.86
N ILE A 160 -7.78 7.12 2.08
CA ILE A 160 -7.51 6.86 0.65
C ILE A 160 -6.56 5.67 0.50
N LEU A 161 -5.50 5.61 1.32
CA LEU A 161 -4.51 4.53 1.24
C LEU A 161 -5.12 3.18 1.62
N THR A 162 -6.01 3.17 2.63
CA THR A 162 -6.72 1.96 3.06
C THR A 162 -7.74 1.51 2.02
N ALA A 163 -8.42 2.44 1.35
CA ALA A 163 -9.34 2.14 0.26
C ALA A 163 -8.61 1.60 -0.97
N ILE A 164 -7.47 2.19 -1.36
CA ILE A 164 -6.63 1.69 -2.45
C ILE A 164 -6.10 0.29 -2.13
N TYR A 165 -5.59 0.08 -0.91
CA TYR A 165 -5.12 -1.24 -0.47
C TYR A 165 -6.25 -2.28 -0.50
N PHE A 166 -7.44 -1.93 -0.02
CA PHE A 166 -8.59 -2.83 -0.07
C PHE A 166 -8.99 -3.14 -1.52
N ALA A 167 -9.08 -2.12 -2.38
CA ALA A 167 -9.41 -2.29 -3.79
C ALA A 167 -8.38 -3.16 -4.53
N THR A 168 -7.07 -2.93 -4.33
CA THR A 168 -6.02 -3.72 -4.99
C THR A 168 -6.01 -5.16 -4.50
N THR A 169 -6.19 -5.41 -3.20
CA THR A 169 -6.20 -6.78 -2.65
C THR A 169 -7.44 -7.58 -3.04
N THR A 170 -8.60 -6.93 -3.19
CA THR A 170 -9.81 -7.55 -3.73
C THR A 170 -9.71 -7.78 -5.24
N LEU A 171 -9.17 -6.83 -6.01
CA LEU A 171 -9.05 -6.95 -7.47
C LEU A 171 -8.00 -7.98 -7.89
N LEU A 172 -6.87 -8.06 -7.16
CA LEU A 172 -5.81 -9.06 -7.39
C LEU A 172 -6.12 -10.41 -6.75
N SER A 173 -7.30 -10.59 -6.14
CA SER A 173 -7.73 -11.84 -5.50
C SER A 173 -6.80 -12.39 -4.40
N VAL A 174 -5.95 -11.53 -3.80
CA VAL A 174 -5.03 -11.94 -2.71
C VAL A 174 -5.79 -12.19 -1.41
N GLY A 175 -6.74 -11.30 -1.07
CA GLY A 175 -7.73 -11.55 -0.02
C GLY A 175 -7.17 -11.84 1.38
N PHE A 176 -6.36 -10.93 1.95
CA PHE A 176 -5.79 -11.11 3.31
C PHE A 176 -6.84 -11.22 4.44
N GLY A 177 -8.09 -10.83 4.20
CA GLY A 177 -9.18 -10.94 5.19
C GLY A 177 -9.18 -9.87 6.28
N ASP A 178 -8.29 -8.87 6.19
CA ASP A 178 -8.20 -7.77 7.15
C ASP A 178 -9.43 -6.85 7.15
N PHE A 179 -10.13 -6.83 6.01
CA PHE A 179 -11.34 -6.06 5.77
C PHE A 179 -12.45 -7.01 5.32
N ALA A 180 -13.43 -7.21 6.19
CA ALA A 180 -14.61 -8.01 5.91
C ALA A 180 -15.85 -7.11 5.93
N PRO A 181 -16.76 -7.28 4.95
CA PRO A 181 -18.08 -6.64 4.98
C PRO A 181 -18.86 -7.10 6.20
N GLY A 182 -19.53 -6.16 6.86
CA GLY A 182 -20.43 -6.47 7.98
C GLY A 182 -21.87 -6.70 7.53
N ASP A 183 -22.30 -6.03 6.46
CA ASP A 183 -23.67 -6.04 5.96
C ASP A 183 -23.87 -6.99 4.77
N GLN A 184 -25.11 -7.46 4.58
CA GLN A 184 -25.46 -8.37 3.50
C GLN A 184 -25.28 -7.73 2.11
N PHE A 185 -25.58 -6.44 1.99
CA PHE A 185 -25.37 -5.69 0.74
C PHE A 185 -23.88 -5.50 0.44
N ASP A 186 -23.07 -5.19 1.44
CA ASP A 186 -21.62 -5.05 1.30
C ASP A 186 -20.98 -6.39 0.87
N MET A 187 -21.48 -7.52 1.39
CA MET A 187 -21.06 -8.86 0.97
C MET A 187 -21.36 -9.13 -0.50
N ALA A 188 -22.57 -8.80 -0.96
CA ALA A 188 -22.95 -8.97 -2.37
C ALA A 188 -22.08 -8.08 -3.28
N PHE A 189 -21.86 -6.82 -2.91
CA PHE A 189 -21.02 -5.90 -3.67
C PHE A 189 -19.57 -6.41 -3.82
N ILE A 190 -18.96 -6.87 -2.72
CA ILE A 190 -17.60 -7.42 -2.75
C ILE A 190 -17.54 -8.71 -3.57
N ALA A 191 -18.59 -9.54 -3.54
CA ALA A 191 -18.67 -10.74 -4.37
C ALA A 191 -18.74 -10.41 -5.88
N PHE A 192 -19.49 -9.38 -6.28
CA PHE A 192 -19.49 -8.91 -7.66
C PHE A 192 -18.15 -8.29 -8.06
N LEU A 193 -17.55 -7.49 -7.16
CA LEU A 193 -16.26 -6.84 -7.39
C LEU A 193 -15.13 -7.86 -7.54
N SER A 194 -15.13 -8.93 -6.74
CA SER A 194 -14.14 -10.00 -6.83
C SER A 194 -14.28 -10.80 -8.11
N LEU A 195 -15.52 -11.12 -8.54
CA LEU A 195 -15.77 -11.76 -9.83
C LEU A 195 -15.25 -10.90 -10.99
N TYR A 196 -15.54 -9.60 -10.97
CA TYR A 196 -15.03 -8.65 -11.96
C TYR A 196 -13.49 -8.59 -11.96
N GLY A 197 -12.86 -8.59 -10.78
CA GLY A 197 -11.40 -8.60 -10.65
C GLY A 197 -10.74 -9.84 -11.28
N VAL A 198 -11.32 -11.02 -11.09
CA VAL A 198 -10.84 -12.25 -11.73
C VAL A 198 -10.95 -12.18 -13.26
N LEU A 199 -12.06 -11.68 -13.78
CA LEU A 199 -12.22 -11.51 -15.23
C LEU A 199 -11.22 -10.50 -15.81
N LEU A 200 -11.01 -9.37 -15.13
CA LEU A 200 -10.08 -8.33 -15.56
C LEU A 200 -8.64 -8.83 -15.57
N THR A 201 -8.21 -9.50 -14.50
CA THR A 201 -6.85 -10.06 -14.41
C THR A 201 -6.63 -11.14 -15.47
N GLY A 202 -7.63 -11.99 -15.73
CA GLY A 202 -7.60 -12.95 -16.84
C GLY A 202 -7.43 -12.29 -18.21
N TYR A 203 -8.17 -11.21 -18.47
CA TYR A 203 -8.03 -10.43 -19.70
C TYR A 203 -6.61 -9.83 -19.83
N CYS A 204 -6.10 -9.19 -18.79
CA CYS A 204 -4.75 -8.62 -18.79
C CYS A 204 -3.67 -9.67 -19.05
N VAL A 205 -3.79 -10.85 -18.43
CA VAL A 205 -2.86 -11.97 -18.66
C VAL A 205 -2.95 -12.48 -20.09
N SER A 206 -4.15 -12.57 -20.67
CA SER A 206 -4.35 -13.03 -22.05
C SER A 206 -3.74 -12.06 -23.07
N GLU A 207 -3.93 -10.76 -22.88
CA GLU A 207 -3.36 -9.73 -23.75
C GLU A 207 -1.83 -9.72 -23.63
N PHE A 208 -1.30 -9.81 -22.40
CA PHE A 208 0.13 -9.92 -22.17
C PHE A 208 0.73 -11.17 -22.84
N SER A 209 0.07 -12.32 -22.73
CA SER A 209 0.50 -13.54 -23.40
C SER A 209 0.46 -13.42 -24.92
N ALA A 210 -0.55 -12.75 -25.48
CA ALA A 210 -0.65 -12.53 -26.92
C ALA A 210 0.50 -11.64 -27.43
N VAL A 211 0.82 -10.57 -26.70
CA VAL A 211 1.96 -9.70 -27.01
C VAL A 211 3.27 -10.46 -26.92
N VAL A 212 3.50 -11.25 -25.85
CA VAL A 212 4.71 -12.05 -25.69
C VAL A 212 4.86 -13.08 -26.81
N THR A 213 3.78 -13.76 -27.19
CA THR A 213 3.77 -14.72 -28.30
C THR A 213 4.07 -14.04 -29.62
N HIS A 214 3.50 -12.85 -29.87
CA HIS A 214 3.77 -12.08 -31.07
C HIS A 214 5.24 -11.65 -31.16
N TRP A 215 5.77 -11.08 -30.08
CA TRP A 215 7.17 -10.67 -29.98
C TRP A 215 8.15 -11.84 -30.12
N SER A 216 7.79 -13.00 -29.59
CA SER A 216 8.66 -14.19 -29.59
C SER A 216 8.46 -15.09 -30.82
N ARG A 217 7.53 -14.75 -31.73
CA ARG A 217 7.10 -15.63 -32.83
C ARG A 217 8.26 -16.18 -33.66
N THR A 218 9.17 -15.31 -34.08
CA THR A 218 10.33 -15.68 -34.91
C THR A 218 11.29 -16.60 -34.17
N LYS A 219 11.54 -16.32 -32.88
CA LYS A 219 12.42 -17.15 -32.04
C LYS A 219 11.81 -18.52 -31.76
N THR A 220 10.50 -18.57 -31.49
CA THR A 220 9.79 -19.84 -31.27
C THR A 220 9.80 -20.70 -32.53
N ALA A 221 9.53 -20.12 -33.71
CA ALA A 221 9.58 -20.85 -34.98
C ALA A 221 10.97 -21.44 -35.26
N PHE A 222 12.03 -20.66 -35.01
CA PHE A 222 13.40 -21.14 -35.17
C PHE A 222 13.76 -22.26 -34.17
N LEU A 223 13.34 -22.12 -32.91
CA LEU A 223 13.56 -23.16 -31.89
C LEU A 223 12.82 -24.47 -32.24
N GLU A 224 11.63 -24.39 -32.83
CA GLU A 224 10.89 -25.57 -33.28
C GLU A 224 11.66 -26.36 -34.35
N VAL A 225 12.31 -25.66 -35.29
CA VAL A 225 13.21 -26.26 -36.27
C VAL A 225 14.41 -26.92 -35.59
N ILE A 226 15.09 -26.22 -34.66
CA ILE A 226 16.22 -26.79 -33.91
C ILE A 226 15.80 -28.06 -33.15
N ILE A 227 14.67 -28.03 -32.45
CA ILE A 227 14.17 -29.17 -31.67
C ILE A 227 13.85 -30.35 -32.60
N THR A 228 13.28 -30.09 -33.77
CA THR A 228 12.97 -31.12 -34.77
C THR A 228 14.24 -31.77 -35.30
N ILE A 229 15.26 -30.97 -35.61
CA ILE A 229 16.55 -31.46 -36.09
C ILE A 229 17.27 -32.23 -34.98
N ASP A 230 17.28 -31.74 -33.74
CA ASP A 230 17.87 -32.45 -32.59
C ASP A 230 17.21 -33.82 -32.38
N ARG A 231 15.88 -33.87 -32.47
CA ARG A 231 15.13 -35.12 -32.40
C ARG A 231 15.54 -36.08 -33.51
N PHE A 232 15.59 -35.62 -34.77
CA PHE A 232 16.02 -36.42 -35.91
C PHE A 232 17.47 -36.95 -35.75
N MET A 233 18.38 -36.11 -35.22
CA MET A 233 19.76 -36.50 -34.95
C MET A 233 19.89 -37.54 -33.83
N LYS A 234 19.00 -37.52 -32.84
CA LYS A 234 18.93 -38.51 -31.75
C LYS A 234 18.38 -39.83 -32.24
N GLU A 235 17.27 -39.82 -32.96
CA GLU A 235 16.63 -41.03 -33.49
C GLU A 235 17.54 -41.83 -34.43
N ASN A 236 18.34 -41.13 -35.24
CA ASN A 236 19.29 -41.76 -36.17
C ASN A 236 20.68 -42.06 -35.57
N ASN A 237 20.86 -41.93 -34.25
CA ASN A 237 22.15 -42.20 -33.57
C ASN A 237 23.37 -41.52 -34.24
N MET A 238 23.22 -40.28 -34.70
CA MET A 238 24.32 -39.60 -35.39
C MET A 238 25.53 -39.39 -34.48
N HIS A 239 26.72 -39.49 -35.08
CA HIS A 239 27.99 -39.26 -34.39
C HIS A 239 28.02 -37.83 -33.77
N PRO A 240 28.45 -37.67 -32.50
CA PRO A 240 28.38 -36.39 -31.79
C PRO A 240 29.11 -35.24 -32.50
N ALA A 241 30.21 -35.53 -33.21
CA ALA A 241 30.94 -34.55 -34.00
C ALA A 241 30.08 -33.88 -35.11
N ILE A 242 29.18 -34.63 -35.76
CA ILE A 242 28.29 -34.09 -36.79
C ILE A 242 27.19 -33.26 -36.15
N LYS A 243 26.64 -33.72 -35.00
CA LYS A 243 25.63 -32.98 -34.23
C LYS A 243 26.13 -31.59 -33.84
N SER A 244 27.34 -31.51 -33.27
CA SER A 244 27.93 -30.23 -32.87
C SER A 244 28.16 -29.29 -34.07
N ARG A 245 28.55 -29.83 -35.23
CA ARG A 245 28.72 -29.02 -36.46
C ARG A 245 27.39 -28.48 -36.97
N ILE A 246 26.34 -29.28 -36.97
CA ILE A 246 24.99 -28.87 -37.41
C ILE A 246 24.43 -27.81 -36.47
N MET A 247 24.54 -28.00 -35.15
CA MET A 247 24.06 -27.01 -34.17
C MET A 247 24.81 -25.68 -34.30
N ALA A 248 26.14 -25.71 -34.45
CA ALA A 248 26.94 -24.51 -34.65
C ALA A 248 26.56 -23.75 -35.94
N PHE A 249 26.23 -24.47 -37.02
CA PHE A 249 25.74 -23.86 -38.26
C PHE A 249 24.44 -23.08 -38.04
N TYR A 250 23.44 -23.70 -37.40
CA TYR A 250 22.17 -23.04 -37.12
C TYR A 250 22.32 -21.86 -36.14
N GLU A 251 23.21 -21.97 -35.16
CA GLU A 251 23.52 -20.87 -34.24
C GLU A 251 24.12 -19.66 -34.96
N LEU A 252 25.08 -19.89 -35.86
CA LEU A 252 25.64 -18.84 -36.71
C LEU A 252 24.58 -18.23 -37.64
N GLN A 253 23.73 -19.07 -38.21
CA GLN A 253 22.63 -18.61 -39.05
C GLN A 253 21.66 -17.70 -38.30
N TRP A 254 21.34 -18.02 -37.03
CA TRP A 254 20.53 -17.15 -36.17
C TRP A 254 21.22 -15.82 -35.88
N GLN A 255 22.51 -15.84 -35.53
CA GLN A 255 23.27 -14.61 -35.26
C GLN A 255 23.35 -13.69 -36.50
N TYR A 256 23.47 -14.28 -37.69
CA TYR A 256 23.56 -13.53 -38.93
C TYR A 256 22.19 -13.00 -39.41
N ASN A 257 21.12 -13.79 -39.31
CA ASN A 257 19.81 -13.46 -39.88
C ASN A 257 18.77 -12.94 -38.88
N SER A 258 19.02 -13.03 -37.58
CA SER A 258 18.05 -12.69 -36.51
C SER A 258 16.65 -13.31 -36.71
N GLY A 259 16.60 -14.50 -37.33
CA GLY A 259 15.37 -15.24 -37.56
C GLY A 259 14.60 -14.93 -38.84
N VAL A 260 15.14 -14.11 -39.76
CA VAL A 260 14.59 -14.00 -41.12
C VAL A 260 15.12 -15.18 -41.95
N GLU A 261 14.23 -16.08 -42.38
CA GLU A 261 14.59 -17.11 -43.36
C GLU A 261 14.99 -16.44 -44.68
N LEU A 262 16.29 -16.22 -44.89
CA LEU A 262 16.84 -15.86 -46.21
C LEU A 262 16.88 -17.07 -47.15
N THR A 263 16.50 -18.27 -46.69
CA THR A 263 16.70 -19.55 -47.38
C THR A 263 15.70 -19.84 -48.50
N GLY A 264 14.92 -18.86 -48.93
CA GLY A 264 14.19 -18.95 -50.17
C GLY A 264 14.00 -17.57 -50.75
N GLU A 265 14.27 -17.46 -52.05
CA GLU A 265 13.82 -16.35 -52.91
C GLU A 265 12.32 -16.02 -52.73
N ASN A 266 11.58 -16.90 -52.05
CA ASN A 266 10.16 -16.90 -51.76
C ASN A 266 9.65 -15.92 -50.69
N TRP A 267 10.45 -15.33 -49.78
CA TRP A 267 9.87 -14.45 -48.74
C TRP A 267 9.34 -13.13 -49.33
N LEU A 268 10.03 -12.61 -50.36
CA LEU A 268 9.60 -11.46 -51.16
C LEU A 268 8.53 -11.84 -52.20
N GLU A 269 8.40 -13.12 -52.55
CA GLU A 269 7.34 -13.59 -53.46
C GLU A 269 6.02 -13.86 -52.74
N ARG A 270 6.06 -14.26 -51.46
CA ARG A 270 4.87 -14.45 -50.61
C ARG A 270 4.31 -13.16 -50.02
N THR A 271 5.00 -12.03 -50.16
CA THR A 271 4.55 -10.74 -49.63
C THR A 271 3.70 -9.98 -50.66
N VAL A 272 2.76 -9.18 -50.17
CA VAL A 272 1.81 -8.33 -50.95
C VAL A 272 2.52 -7.19 -51.71
N VAL A 273 3.86 -7.21 -51.79
CA VAL A 273 4.65 -6.12 -52.37
C VAL A 273 4.58 -6.21 -53.90
N PRO A 274 4.16 -5.14 -54.60
CA PRO A 274 4.16 -5.08 -56.05
C PRO A 274 5.53 -5.44 -56.66
N SER A 275 5.52 -6.13 -57.80
CA SER A 275 6.72 -6.67 -58.46
C SER A 275 7.82 -5.62 -58.70
N GLU A 276 7.45 -4.38 -58.99
CA GLU A 276 8.38 -3.28 -59.25
C GLU A 276 9.10 -2.78 -57.98
N LEU A 277 8.42 -2.77 -56.84
CA LEU A 277 9.04 -2.42 -55.55
C LEU A 277 9.94 -3.55 -55.07
N ARG A 278 9.54 -4.80 -55.30
CA ARG A 278 10.34 -5.99 -55.01
C ARG A 278 11.70 -5.96 -55.71
N LYS A 279 11.71 -5.69 -57.03
CA LYS A 279 12.95 -5.55 -57.81
C LYS A 279 13.85 -4.46 -57.25
N LYS A 280 13.30 -3.29 -56.91
CA LYS A 280 14.06 -2.17 -56.32
C LYS A 280 14.67 -2.52 -54.96
N VAL A 281 13.92 -3.17 -54.08
CA VAL A 281 14.41 -3.60 -52.76
C VAL A 281 15.51 -4.64 -52.90
N LEU A 282 15.33 -5.63 -53.79
CA LEU A 282 16.33 -6.66 -54.04
C LEU A 282 17.61 -6.09 -54.64
N HIS A 283 17.48 -5.18 -55.61
CA HIS A 283 18.59 -4.43 -56.20
C HIS A 283 19.37 -3.66 -55.13
N GLN A 284 18.66 -2.92 -54.26
CA GLN A 284 19.29 -2.13 -53.20
C GLN A 284 20.02 -3.02 -52.17
N ALA A 285 19.43 -4.16 -51.79
CA ALA A 285 20.04 -5.12 -50.88
C ALA A 285 21.32 -5.72 -51.50
N ARG A 286 21.25 -6.20 -52.75
CA ARG A 286 22.39 -6.75 -53.49
C ARG A 286 23.48 -5.69 -53.70
N PHE A 287 23.11 -4.45 -54.00
CA PHE A 287 24.04 -3.33 -54.18
C PHE A 287 24.82 -3.05 -52.88
N LYS A 288 24.14 -3.03 -51.73
CA LYS A 288 24.79 -2.87 -50.41
C LYS A 288 25.77 -4.01 -50.12
N THR A 289 25.41 -5.24 -50.45
CA THR A 289 26.29 -6.40 -50.27
C THR A 289 27.49 -6.35 -51.21
N LEU A 290 27.29 -6.08 -52.50
CA LEU A 290 28.38 -6.01 -53.49
C LEU A 290 29.35 -4.87 -53.17
N THR A 291 28.86 -3.70 -52.78
CA THR A 291 29.73 -2.57 -52.38
C THR A 291 30.47 -2.80 -51.06
N SER A 292 30.02 -3.73 -50.21
CA SER A 292 30.76 -4.15 -49.02
C SER A 292 32.00 -4.99 -49.34
N ILE A 293 32.04 -5.63 -50.52
CA ILE A 293 33.16 -6.47 -50.96
C ILE A 293 34.23 -5.58 -51.59
N ARG A 294 35.46 -5.60 -51.03
CA ARG A 294 36.60 -4.79 -51.51
C ARG A 294 36.88 -4.92 -53.01
N PHE A 295 36.65 -6.10 -53.60
CA PHE A 295 36.81 -6.35 -55.04
C PHE A 295 35.92 -5.45 -55.91
N PHE A 296 34.67 -5.22 -55.50
CA PHE A 296 33.71 -4.42 -56.28
C PHE A 296 33.78 -2.92 -55.97
N GLN A 297 34.44 -2.50 -54.89
CA GLN A 297 34.63 -1.08 -54.56
C GLN A 297 35.48 -0.33 -55.60
N VAL A 298 36.36 -1.03 -56.31
CA VAL A 298 37.26 -0.46 -57.33
C VAL A 298 36.57 -0.35 -58.70
N LYS A 299 35.44 -1.05 -58.90
CA LYS A 299 34.70 -1.05 -60.18
C LYS A 299 33.76 0.15 -60.28
N ASN A 300 33.46 0.58 -61.51
CA ASN A 300 32.51 1.65 -61.80
C ASN A 300 31.14 1.34 -61.18
N LYS A 301 30.53 2.31 -60.48
CA LYS A 301 29.19 2.18 -59.89
C LYS A 301 28.14 1.73 -60.93
N ALA A 302 28.25 2.19 -62.18
CA ALA A 302 27.38 1.77 -63.27
C ALA A 302 27.44 0.25 -63.53
N PHE A 303 28.62 -0.35 -63.44
CA PHE A 303 28.80 -1.79 -63.59
C PHE A 303 28.11 -2.57 -62.46
N ILE A 304 28.18 -2.07 -61.23
CA ILE A 304 27.52 -2.69 -60.08
C ILE A 304 25.99 -2.62 -60.25
N HIS A 305 25.44 -1.50 -60.74
CA HIS A 305 24.01 -1.35 -61.02
C HIS A 305 23.51 -2.34 -62.08
N THR A 306 24.24 -2.54 -63.18
CA THR A 306 23.86 -3.51 -64.22
C THR A 306 23.91 -4.95 -63.70
N LEU A 307 24.86 -5.25 -62.82
CA LEU A 307 25.04 -6.59 -62.24
C LEU A 307 23.90 -6.95 -61.28
N THR A 308 23.37 -5.96 -60.55
CA THR A 308 22.25 -6.15 -59.62
C THR A 308 20.88 -6.21 -60.32
N GLU A 309 20.73 -5.58 -61.48
CA GLU A 309 19.52 -5.66 -62.33
C GLU A 309 19.42 -6.97 -63.13
N ASN A 310 20.54 -7.49 -63.65
CA ASN A 310 20.57 -8.67 -64.52
C ASN A 310 20.81 -10.00 -63.80
N GLY A 311 21.08 -9.98 -62.48
CA GLY A 311 21.19 -11.20 -61.69
C GLY A 311 19.81 -11.82 -61.52
N HIS A 312 19.47 -12.81 -62.36
CA HIS A 312 18.40 -13.75 -62.02
C HIS A 312 18.89 -14.60 -60.85
#